data_AF-A0A968T1W9-F1
#
_entry.id   AF-A0A968T1W9-F1
#
_cell.length_a   1.000
_cell.length_b   1.000
_cell.length_c   1.000
_cell.angle_alpha   90.00
_cell.angle_beta   90.00
_cell.angle_gamma   90.00
#
_symmetry.space_group_name_H-M   'P 1'
#
loop_
_entity.id
_entity.type
_entity.pdbx_description
1 polymer ?
#
loop_
_entity_poly.entity_id
_entity_poly.type
_entity_poly.pdbx_seq_one_letter_code
_entity_poly.pdbx_strand_id
1 'polypeptide(L)'
;MISSGEISGGEPGVYKITWEKSSDNSNWTPIATENTSQLQPGILPSDLYFRRIIKSGPYDCCLSTSNTFAITVDKKPDLAEAGSDREIVYQDTFYIRAKLPDIGTGVWTTGSDATIVDPDAFVSEVRGLTFGEYVFYWTVTNGVCPAVSDSVVLILNDIKRFTGFSPNGDNINDFL
;
A
#
# COMPACT_ATOMS: atom_id res chain seq x y z
N MET A 1 -21.57 5.94 7.94
CA MET A 1 -22.44 5.78 9.12
C MET A 1 -22.90 4.33 9.17
N ILE A 2 -22.86 3.71 10.34
CA ILE A 2 -23.41 2.37 10.56
C ILE A 2 -24.89 2.55 10.88
N SER A 3 -25.77 1.91 10.12
CA SER A 3 -27.20 1.93 10.38
C SER A 3 -27.63 0.64 11.06
N SER A 4 -28.48 0.80 12.06
CA SER A 4 -29.23 -0.26 12.68
C SER A 4 -30.33 -0.65 11.68
N GLY A 5 -30.26 -1.84 11.07
CA GLY A 5 -31.29 -2.33 10.15
C GLY A 5 -32.68 -2.36 10.80
N GLU A 6 -33.73 -2.63 10.01
CA GLU A 6 -35.13 -2.60 10.48
C GLU A 6 -35.31 -3.38 11.79
N ILE A 7 -36.04 -2.77 12.72
CA ILE A 7 -36.39 -3.36 14.00
C ILE A 7 -37.82 -3.91 13.83
N SER A 8 -37.98 -5.22 13.90
CA SER A 8 -39.29 -5.88 13.83
C SER A 8 -39.77 -6.25 15.23
N GLY A 9 -41.00 -5.84 15.57
CA GLY A 9 -41.63 -6.11 16.86
C GLY A 9 -41.42 -5.03 17.93
N GLY A 10 -42.38 -4.94 18.87
CA GLY A 10 -42.46 -3.90 19.90
C GLY A 10 -43.36 -2.72 19.49
N GLU A 11 -43.84 -1.96 20.47
CA GLU A 11 -44.54 -0.70 20.20
C GLU A 11 -43.53 0.33 19.68
N PRO A 12 -43.76 0.97 18.52
CA PRO A 12 -42.86 1.97 17.97
C PRO A 12 -42.55 3.07 18.99
N GLY A 13 -41.26 3.30 19.26
CA GLY A 13 -40.80 4.37 20.17
C GLY A 13 -40.61 3.98 21.64
N VAL A 14 -40.82 2.70 22.02
CA VAL A 14 -40.64 2.22 23.41
C VAL A 14 -39.45 1.27 23.54
N TYR A 15 -38.32 1.63 22.92
CA TYR A 15 -37.07 0.87 23.05
C TYR A 15 -35.85 1.77 23.05
N LYS A 16 -34.77 1.30 23.67
CA LYS A 16 -33.46 1.98 23.73
C LYS A 16 -32.45 1.19 22.92
N ILE A 17 -31.62 1.88 22.16
CA ILE A 17 -30.49 1.28 21.44
C ILE A 17 -29.21 1.66 22.17
N THR A 18 -28.39 0.65 22.50
CA THR A 18 -27.04 0.82 23.01
C THR A 18 -26.06 0.19 22.04
N TRP A 19 -25.13 0.98 21.50
CA TRP A 19 -24.02 0.45 20.72
C TRP A 19 -22.88 0.02 21.63
N GLU A 20 -22.22 -1.07 21.28
CA GLU A 20 -21.03 -1.57 21.97
C GLU A 20 -19.90 -1.81 20.98
N LYS A 21 -18.66 -1.60 21.43
CA LYS A 21 -17.44 -1.95 20.71
C LYS A 21 -16.62 -2.99 21.46
N SER A 22 -15.82 -3.73 20.72
CA SER A 22 -14.88 -4.72 21.25
C SER A 22 -13.62 -4.77 20.40
N SER A 23 -12.45 -4.96 21.02
CA SER A 23 -11.18 -5.19 20.32
C SER A 23 -10.90 -6.67 20.05
N ASP A 24 -11.64 -7.59 20.67
CA ASP A 24 -11.40 -9.03 20.66
C ASP A 24 -12.66 -9.86 20.35
N ASN A 25 -13.74 -9.19 19.93
CA ASN A 25 -15.06 -9.76 19.66
C ASN A 25 -15.69 -10.51 20.86
N SER A 26 -15.15 -10.33 22.07
CA SER A 26 -15.51 -11.11 23.27
C SER A 26 -15.83 -10.22 24.47
N ASN A 27 -14.99 -9.21 24.72
CA ASN A 27 -15.16 -8.20 25.75
C ASN A 27 -15.75 -6.92 25.15
N TRP A 28 -16.94 -6.54 25.61
CA TRP A 28 -17.71 -5.46 25.01
C TRP A 28 -17.80 -4.26 25.93
N THR A 29 -17.60 -3.08 25.35
CA THR A 29 -17.67 -1.79 26.06
C THR A 29 -18.75 -0.91 25.40
N PRO A 30 -19.66 -0.31 26.18
CA PRO A 30 -20.66 0.60 25.63
C PRO A 30 -20.02 1.83 24.98
N ILE A 31 -20.54 2.23 23.82
CA ILE A 31 -20.25 3.51 23.19
C ILE A 31 -21.34 4.47 23.66
N ALA A 32 -20.97 5.43 24.50
CA ALA A 32 -21.92 6.34 25.15
C ALA A 32 -22.54 7.33 24.14
N THR A 33 -23.63 6.92 23.48
CA THR A 33 -24.67 7.80 22.93
C THR A 33 -25.96 7.02 22.78
N GLU A 34 -27.01 7.56 23.38
CA GLU A 34 -28.32 6.94 23.50
C GLU A 34 -29.18 7.12 22.24
N ASN A 35 -29.96 6.09 21.91
CA ASN A 35 -31.19 6.15 21.11
C ASN A 35 -31.09 6.60 19.65
N THR A 36 -29.89 6.58 19.05
CA THR A 36 -29.75 6.73 17.60
C THR A 36 -29.73 5.38 16.90
N SER A 37 -30.52 5.26 15.85
CA SER A 37 -30.46 4.14 14.89
C SER A 37 -29.18 4.17 14.07
N GLN A 38 -28.35 5.20 14.20
CA GLN A 38 -27.10 5.35 13.45
C GLN A 38 -25.92 5.62 14.37
N LEU A 39 -24.86 4.80 14.22
CA LEU A 39 -23.57 5.03 14.84
C LEU A 39 -22.62 5.65 13.81
N GLN A 40 -22.03 6.79 14.15
CA GLN A 40 -20.85 7.29 13.47
C GLN A 40 -19.65 7.02 14.38
N PRO A 41 -18.85 5.98 14.11
CA PRO A 41 -17.60 5.79 14.83
C PRO A 41 -16.72 7.01 14.58
N GLY A 42 -16.07 7.51 15.64
CA GLY A 42 -14.99 8.47 15.48
C GLY A 42 -13.77 7.83 14.80
N ILE A 43 -12.61 8.46 14.94
CA ILE A 43 -11.34 7.88 14.49
C ILE A 43 -11.13 6.53 15.18
N LEU A 44 -10.88 5.50 14.38
CA LEU A 44 -10.56 4.15 14.86
C LEU A 44 -9.03 4.00 14.85
N PRO A 45 -8.38 3.77 16.01
CA PRO A 45 -6.92 3.61 16.07
C PRO A 45 -6.47 2.20 15.63
N SER A 46 -7.39 1.24 15.56
CA SER A 46 -7.17 -0.16 15.22
C SER A 46 -8.49 -0.82 14.80
N ASP A 47 -8.40 -2.08 14.40
CA ASP A 47 -9.56 -2.94 14.19
C ASP A 47 -10.48 -2.95 15.41
N LEU A 48 -11.78 -2.84 15.14
CA LEU A 48 -12.81 -2.88 16.16
C LEU A 48 -14.06 -3.62 15.66
N TYR A 49 -14.63 -4.41 16.56
CA TYR A 49 -15.92 -5.06 16.40
C TYR A 49 -17.00 -4.18 16.99
N PHE A 50 -18.16 -4.19 16.36
CA PHE A 50 -19.33 -3.43 16.79
C PHE A 50 -20.57 -4.32 16.82
N ARG A 51 -21.46 -4.04 17.77
CA ARG A 51 -22.81 -4.61 17.84
C ARG A 51 -23.75 -3.62 18.51
N ARG A 52 -25.06 -3.83 18.37
CA ARG A 52 -26.09 -3.10 19.13
C ARG A 52 -26.82 -4.03 20.08
N ILE A 53 -27.29 -3.46 21.17
CA ILE A 53 -28.27 -4.06 22.08
C ILE A 53 -29.52 -3.20 22.06
N ILE A 54 -30.66 -3.81 21.77
CA ILE A 54 -31.97 -3.20 21.90
C ILE A 54 -32.54 -3.61 23.26
N LYS A 55 -32.97 -2.64 24.05
CA LYS A 55 -33.68 -2.85 25.32
C LYS A 55 -35.13 -2.40 25.21
N SER A 56 -36.07 -3.23 25.62
CA SER A 56 -37.51 -2.92 25.58
C SER A 56 -38.27 -3.55 26.76
N GLY A 57 -39.54 -3.20 26.90
CA GLY A 57 -40.41 -3.69 27.97
C GLY A 57 -40.20 -2.97 29.32
N PRO A 58 -41.03 -3.28 30.34
CA PRO A 58 -40.90 -2.68 31.67
C PRO A 58 -39.52 -2.92 32.27
N TYR A 59 -38.87 -1.85 32.75
CA TYR A 59 -37.54 -1.90 33.36
C TYR A 59 -36.42 -2.45 32.45
N ASP A 60 -36.54 -2.28 31.12
CA ASP A 60 -35.53 -2.73 30.13
C ASP A 60 -35.26 -4.25 30.16
N CYS A 61 -36.28 -5.07 30.49
CA CYS A 61 -36.12 -6.52 30.72
C CYS A 61 -35.89 -7.35 29.43
N CYS A 62 -36.38 -6.88 28.30
CA CYS A 62 -36.22 -7.57 27.02
C CYS A 62 -34.96 -7.05 26.32
N LEU A 63 -33.95 -7.90 26.19
CA LEU A 63 -32.69 -7.58 25.52
C LEU A 63 -32.58 -8.35 24.20
N SER A 64 -32.24 -7.65 23.12
CA SER A 64 -31.92 -8.24 21.82
C SER A 64 -30.57 -7.73 21.33
N THR A 65 -29.61 -8.64 21.20
CA THR A 65 -28.25 -8.33 20.73
C THR A 65 -28.14 -8.67 19.26
N SER A 66 -27.61 -7.75 18.45
CA SER A 66 -27.39 -8.00 17.02
C SER A 66 -26.23 -8.97 16.77
N ASN A 67 -26.09 -9.40 15.51
CA ASN A 67 -24.82 -9.91 15.03
C ASN A 67 -23.70 -8.87 15.19
N THR A 68 -22.47 -9.34 15.14
CA THR A 68 -21.27 -8.50 15.17
C THR A 68 -20.82 -8.20 13.75
N PHE A 69 -20.17 -7.06 13.55
CA PHE A 69 -19.39 -6.76 12.35
C PHE A 69 -18.09 -6.08 12.75
N ALA A 70 -17.06 -6.24 11.92
CA ALA A 70 -15.76 -5.64 12.12
C ALA A 70 -15.55 -4.46 11.17
N ILE A 71 -14.84 -3.44 11.65
CA ILE A 71 -14.19 -2.45 10.82
C ILE A 71 -12.69 -2.66 10.99
N THR A 72 -12.00 -2.93 9.89
CA THR A 72 -10.55 -3.09 9.84
C THR A 72 -9.88 -1.76 9.47
N VAL A 73 -8.71 -1.52 10.05
CA VAL A 73 -7.91 -0.31 9.84
C VAL A 73 -6.51 -0.71 9.40
N ASP A 74 -6.26 -0.61 8.10
CA ASP A 74 -4.93 -0.85 7.55
C ASP A 74 -3.99 0.31 7.84
N LYS A 75 -2.73 -0.01 8.16
CA LYS A 75 -1.67 1.00 8.25
C LYS A 75 -1.33 1.50 6.84
N LYS A 76 -0.96 2.77 6.72
CA LYS A 76 -0.39 3.31 5.47
C LYS A 76 0.88 2.50 5.13
N PRO A 77 1.10 2.13 3.85
CA PRO A 77 2.38 1.54 3.44
C PRO A 77 3.53 2.52 3.69
N ASP A 78 4.72 1.97 3.92
CA ASP A 78 5.95 2.76 3.98
C ASP A 78 6.22 3.44 2.65
N LEU A 79 7.05 4.49 2.67
CA LEU A 79 7.49 5.17 1.46
C LEU A 79 8.18 4.17 0.52
N ALA A 80 7.86 4.24 -0.76
CA ALA A 80 8.65 3.57 -1.78
C ALA A 80 9.98 4.33 -1.93
N GLU A 81 11.09 3.63 -1.83
CA GLU A 81 12.44 4.15 -2.06
C GLU A 81 13.13 3.21 -3.05
N ALA A 82 13.06 3.55 -4.34
CA ALA A 82 13.56 2.73 -5.46
C ALA A 82 15.10 2.78 -5.61
N GLY A 83 15.74 3.70 -4.89
CA GLY A 83 17.17 3.97 -5.00
C GLY A 83 17.48 5.08 -5.98
N SER A 84 18.76 5.45 -6.09
CA SER A 84 19.18 6.57 -6.93
C SER A 84 19.36 6.16 -8.39
N ASP A 85 19.08 7.11 -9.28
CA ASP A 85 19.35 7.00 -10.72
C ASP A 85 20.81 6.67 -11.03
N ARG A 86 21.00 6.06 -12.20
CA ARG A 86 22.27 5.52 -12.65
C ARG A 86 22.50 5.79 -14.12
N GLU A 87 23.73 6.14 -14.43
CA GLU A 87 24.26 6.22 -15.79
C GLU A 87 25.43 5.24 -15.87
N ILE A 88 25.33 4.27 -16.78
CA ILE A 88 26.33 3.22 -16.94
C ILE A 88 26.74 3.09 -18.41
N VAL A 89 27.94 2.57 -18.63
CA VAL A 89 28.44 2.19 -19.95
C VAL A 89 28.16 0.72 -20.16
N TYR A 90 27.62 0.37 -21.33
CA TYR A 90 27.24 -0.97 -21.80
C TYR A 90 27.34 -2.11 -20.77
N GLN A 91 26.18 -2.59 -20.30
CA GLN A 91 26.08 -3.78 -19.46
C GLN A 91 24.80 -4.54 -19.79
N ASP A 92 24.89 -5.86 -20.05
CA ASP A 92 23.72 -6.67 -20.40
C ASP A 92 22.75 -6.89 -19.22
N THR A 93 23.27 -6.70 -18.00
CA THR A 93 22.58 -6.97 -16.73
C THR A 93 22.87 -5.89 -15.70
N PHE A 94 21.86 -5.47 -14.93
CA PHE A 94 22.04 -4.53 -13.81
C PHE A 94 21.23 -5.01 -12.59
N TYR A 95 21.55 -4.53 -11.38
CA TYR A 95 20.77 -4.85 -10.17
C TYR A 95 20.10 -3.59 -9.63
N ILE A 96 18.77 -3.53 -9.77
CA ILE A 96 17.94 -2.51 -9.12
C ILE A 96 17.80 -2.84 -7.63
N ARG A 97 17.79 -1.82 -6.78
CA ARG A 97 17.86 -1.98 -5.32
C ARG A 97 16.96 -0.97 -4.62
N ALA A 98 15.85 -1.44 -4.11
CA ALA A 98 14.94 -0.68 -3.28
C ALA A 98 15.24 -0.91 -1.80
N LYS A 99 14.74 -0.01 -0.97
CA LYS A 99 14.64 -0.26 0.45
C LYS A 99 13.52 -1.25 0.73
N LEU A 100 13.78 -2.22 1.61
CA LEU A 100 12.76 -3.14 2.12
C LEU A 100 11.77 -2.37 3.00
N PRO A 101 10.44 -2.38 2.70
CA PRO A 101 9.45 -1.76 3.58
C PRO A 101 9.24 -2.60 4.85
N ASP A 102 9.05 -1.94 5.99
CA ASP A 102 8.63 -2.58 7.25
C ASP A 102 7.10 -2.80 7.26
N ILE A 103 6.36 -1.90 6.60
CA ILE A 103 4.90 -1.97 6.40
C ILE A 103 4.57 -2.00 4.90
N GLY A 104 3.99 -3.12 4.48
CA GLY A 104 3.53 -3.36 3.11
C GLY A 104 4.46 -4.29 2.33
N THR A 105 4.10 -4.51 1.06
CA THR A 105 4.86 -5.34 0.12
C THR A 105 5.19 -4.51 -1.11
N GLY A 106 6.44 -4.57 -1.54
CA GLY A 106 6.93 -3.88 -2.73
C GLY A 106 7.00 -4.78 -3.95
N VAL A 107 6.71 -4.22 -5.13
CA VAL A 107 6.84 -4.89 -6.42
C VAL A 107 7.51 -3.95 -7.43
N TRP A 108 8.45 -4.49 -8.19
CA TRP A 108 9.08 -3.83 -9.33
C TRP A 108 8.26 -3.98 -10.60
N THR A 109 8.15 -2.89 -11.36
CA THR A 109 7.58 -2.91 -12.71
C THR A 109 8.41 -2.04 -13.64
N THR A 110 8.29 -2.28 -14.94
CA THR A 110 8.86 -1.40 -15.97
C THR A 110 7.91 -1.34 -17.16
N GLY A 111 7.89 -0.20 -17.85
CA GLY A 111 7.19 -0.03 -19.12
C GLY A 111 8.06 -0.35 -20.34
N SER A 112 9.31 -0.78 -20.13
CA SER A 112 10.27 -1.13 -21.17
C SER A 112 10.24 -2.62 -21.51
N ASP A 113 11.04 -3.02 -22.50
CA ASP A 113 11.26 -4.43 -22.85
C ASP A 113 12.26 -5.16 -21.92
N ALA A 114 12.81 -4.46 -20.90
CA ALA A 114 13.72 -5.07 -19.94
C ALA A 114 12.99 -6.13 -19.09
N THR A 115 13.68 -7.24 -18.82
CA THR A 115 13.16 -8.30 -17.95
C THR A 115 13.62 -8.09 -16.52
N ILE A 116 12.68 -7.99 -15.58
CA ILE A 116 12.95 -8.01 -14.13
C ILE A 116 12.88 -9.47 -13.70
N VAL A 117 13.98 -10.01 -13.17
CA VAL A 117 14.10 -11.44 -12.86
C VAL A 117 13.21 -11.85 -11.69
N ASP A 118 13.16 -11.04 -10.63
CA ASP A 118 12.30 -11.25 -9.47
C ASP A 118 11.65 -9.93 -9.06
N PRO A 119 10.45 -9.63 -9.58
CA PRO A 119 9.74 -8.38 -9.29
C PRO A 119 9.43 -8.16 -7.80
N ASP A 120 9.30 -9.22 -7.00
CA ASP A 120 8.94 -9.12 -5.58
C ASP A 120 10.17 -8.93 -4.67
N ALA A 121 11.39 -9.13 -5.22
CA ALA A 121 12.62 -8.94 -4.49
C ALA A 121 13.03 -7.46 -4.40
N PHE A 122 13.37 -7.00 -3.19
CA PHE A 122 13.92 -5.66 -2.96
C PHE A 122 15.20 -5.38 -3.77
N VAL A 123 16.00 -6.43 -4.04
CA VAL A 123 17.11 -6.39 -5.00
C VAL A 123 16.80 -7.40 -6.11
N SER A 124 16.59 -6.91 -7.31
CA SER A 124 16.37 -7.76 -8.49
C SER A 124 17.41 -7.50 -9.56
N GLU A 125 17.78 -8.56 -10.27
CA GLU A 125 18.49 -8.44 -11.54
C GLU A 125 17.51 -7.95 -12.62
N VAL A 126 17.98 -7.07 -13.50
CA VAL A 126 17.33 -6.68 -14.74
C VAL A 126 18.19 -7.07 -15.93
N ARG A 127 17.57 -7.60 -16.98
CA ARG A 127 18.23 -8.15 -18.19
C ARG A 127 17.62 -7.59 -19.47
N GLY A 128 18.31 -7.81 -20.59
CA GLY A 128 17.85 -7.36 -21.91
C GLY A 128 18.06 -5.87 -22.11
N LEU A 129 19.10 -5.33 -21.48
CA LEU A 129 19.43 -3.92 -21.57
C LEU A 129 20.22 -3.64 -22.85
N THR A 130 19.77 -2.64 -23.61
CA THR A 130 20.46 -2.07 -24.76
C THR A 130 20.72 -0.60 -24.51
N PHE A 131 21.36 0.11 -25.43
CA PHE A 131 21.52 1.56 -25.29
C PHE A 131 20.17 2.27 -25.24
N GLY A 132 20.04 3.19 -24.30
CA GLY A 132 18.78 3.89 -24.05
C GLY A 132 18.53 4.16 -22.57
N GLU A 133 17.31 4.62 -22.28
CA GLU A 133 16.84 4.93 -20.94
C GLU A 133 15.81 3.89 -20.50
N TYR A 134 15.95 3.42 -19.26
CA TYR A 134 15.04 2.50 -18.61
C TYR A 134 14.52 3.12 -17.33
N VAL A 135 13.21 3.02 -17.10
CA VAL A 135 12.58 3.43 -15.84
C VAL A 135 12.01 2.18 -15.17
N PHE A 136 12.43 1.96 -13.92
CA PHE A 136 11.92 0.87 -13.07
C PHE A 136 11.19 1.48 -11.88
N TYR A 137 9.96 1.04 -11.64
CA TYR A 137 9.09 1.56 -10.59
C TYR A 137 9.01 0.56 -9.44
N TRP A 138 9.36 0.97 -8.23
CA TRP A 138 9.09 0.24 -7.00
C TRP A 138 7.76 0.73 -6.44
N THR A 139 6.78 -0.17 -6.30
CA THR A 139 5.46 0.18 -5.77
C THR A 139 5.20 -0.59 -4.49
N VAL A 140 5.00 0.12 -3.38
CA VAL A 140 4.67 -0.46 -2.07
C VAL A 140 3.17 -0.36 -1.81
N THR A 141 2.56 -1.49 -1.48
CA THR A 141 1.12 -1.64 -1.19
C THR A 141 0.89 -2.18 0.21
N ASN A 142 -0.18 -1.76 0.89
CA ASN A 142 -0.61 -2.36 2.14
C ASN A 142 -2.12 -2.24 2.33
N GLY A 143 -2.83 -3.36 2.24
CA GLY A 143 -4.29 -3.41 2.40
C GLY A 143 -5.03 -2.48 1.45
N VAL A 144 -6.01 -1.75 1.96
CA VAL A 144 -6.83 -0.81 1.16
C VAL A 144 -6.19 0.58 1.01
N CYS A 145 -5.06 0.83 1.67
CA CYS A 145 -4.41 2.12 1.59
C CYS A 145 -3.87 2.36 0.17
N PRO A 146 -3.94 3.61 -0.35
CA PRO A 146 -3.35 3.94 -1.63
C PRO A 146 -1.88 3.52 -1.69
N ALA A 147 -1.51 2.83 -2.76
CA ALA A 147 -0.14 2.45 -3.03
C ALA A 147 0.74 3.71 -3.16
N VAL A 148 2.01 3.58 -2.80
CA VAL A 148 3.03 4.59 -3.05
C VAL A 148 4.08 4.03 -3.98
N SER A 149 4.65 4.86 -4.84
CA SER A 149 5.62 4.44 -5.82
C SER A 149 6.76 5.45 -5.94
N ASP A 150 7.93 4.93 -6.23
CA ASP A 150 9.15 5.66 -6.56
C ASP A 150 9.82 4.96 -7.74
N SER A 151 10.69 5.68 -8.46
CA SER A 151 11.35 5.17 -9.66
C SER A 151 12.84 5.32 -9.61
N VAL A 152 13.54 4.40 -10.25
CA VAL A 152 14.96 4.53 -10.59
C VAL A 152 15.11 4.57 -12.11
N VAL A 153 15.85 5.58 -12.59
CA VAL A 153 16.20 5.73 -14.00
C VAL A 153 17.60 5.17 -14.24
N LEU A 154 17.71 4.32 -15.27
CA LEU A 154 18.97 3.73 -15.72
C LEU A 154 19.23 4.15 -17.17
N ILE A 155 20.30 4.90 -17.39
CA ILE A 155 20.75 5.35 -18.71
C ILE A 155 21.95 4.50 -19.14
N LEU A 156 21.81 3.77 -20.25
CA LEU A 156 22.87 3.00 -20.90
C LEU A 156 23.40 3.76 -22.09
N ASN A 157 24.60 4.32 -21.94
CA ASN A 157 25.27 5.05 -23.01
C ASN A 157 26.08 4.12 -23.92
N ASP A 158 26.14 4.50 -25.18
CA ASP A 158 27.08 3.91 -26.13
C ASP A 158 28.53 4.17 -25.71
N ILE A 159 29.40 3.20 -26.02
CA ILE A 159 30.82 3.33 -25.84
C ILE A 159 31.31 4.38 -26.84
N LYS A 160 31.64 5.57 -26.34
CA LYS A 160 32.32 6.58 -27.17
C LYS A 160 33.66 6.02 -27.65
N ARG A 161 33.71 5.62 -28.91
CA ARG A 161 34.98 5.36 -29.59
C ARG A 161 35.58 6.69 -29.97
N PHE A 162 36.69 7.07 -29.35
CA PHE A 162 37.51 8.16 -29.86
C PHE A 162 38.11 7.70 -31.19
N THR A 163 37.59 8.21 -32.30
CA THR A 163 38.23 8.04 -33.61
C THR A 163 39.42 9.00 -33.70
N GLY A 164 40.49 8.68 -32.99
CA GLY A 164 41.81 9.26 -33.26
C GLY A 164 42.35 8.61 -34.52
N PHE A 165 42.02 9.18 -35.68
CA PHE A 165 42.80 8.91 -36.88
C PHE A 165 44.01 9.82 -36.84
N SER A 166 45.21 9.25 -36.76
CA SER A 166 46.45 9.94 -37.14
C SER A 166 46.33 10.24 -38.65
N PRO A 167 46.21 11.51 -39.09
CA PRO A 167 46.06 11.84 -40.51
C PRO A 167 47.30 11.48 -41.34
N ASN A 168 48.46 11.25 -40.69
CA ASN A 168 49.74 10.94 -41.33
C ASN A 168 50.13 9.45 -41.23
N GLY A 169 49.36 8.61 -40.53
CA GLY A 169 49.59 7.17 -40.44
C GLY A 169 50.77 6.73 -39.57
N ASP A 170 51.21 7.56 -38.62
CA ASP A 170 52.40 7.32 -37.78
C ASP A 170 52.12 6.52 -36.49
N ASN A 171 50.88 6.08 -36.26
CA ASN A 171 50.42 5.42 -35.03
C ASN A 171 50.63 6.24 -33.75
N ILE A 172 50.80 7.55 -33.85
CA ILE A 172 50.88 8.48 -32.72
C ILE A 172 49.58 9.30 -32.69
N ASN A 173 49.08 9.54 -31.48
CA ASN A 173 47.89 10.39 -31.29
C ASN A 173 48.35 11.85 -31.30
N ASP A 174 48.04 12.58 -32.37
CA ASP A 174 48.40 14.00 -32.50
C ASP A 174 47.55 14.86 -31.55
N PHE A 175 48.21 15.67 -30.73
CA PHE A 175 47.54 16.73 -29.96
C PHE A 175 47.36 17.96 -30.86
N LEU A 176 46.15 18.53 -30.85
CA LEU A 176 45.92 19.92 -31.29
C LEU A 176 46.70 20.91 -30.42
#